data_AF-A0A3Q9S401-F1
#
_entry.id   AF-A0A3Q9S401-F1
#
_cell.length_a   1.000
_cell.length_b   1.000
_cell.length_c   1.000
_cell.angle_alpha   90.00
_cell.angle_beta   90.00
_cell.angle_gamma   90.00
#
_symmetry.space_group_name_H-M   'P 1'
#
loop_
_entity.id
_entity.type
_entity.pdbx_description
1 polymer ?
#
loop_
_entity_poly.entity_id
_entity_poly.type
_entity_poly.pdbx_seq_one_letter_code
_entity_poly.pdbx_strand_id
1 'polypeptide(L)' 'MKIATIISSIITLLLLLSTMICGLWLKSGHSGDISFHMNCGIASLVFCCITFILLLITFHHQKKGK' A
#
# COMPACT_ATOMS: atom_id res chain seq x y z
N MET A 1 -13.49 -3.43 -11.92
CA MET A 1 -13.32 -3.51 -10.45
C MET A 1 -12.18 -4.43 -10.05
N LYS A 2 -12.27 -5.76 -10.29
CA LYS A 2 -11.25 -6.74 -9.86
C LYS A 2 -9.82 -6.41 -10.29
N ILE A 3 -9.61 -6.05 -11.56
CA ILE A 3 -8.28 -5.70 -12.09
C ILE A 3 -7.70 -4.46 -11.38
N ALA A 4 -8.51 -3.42 -11.15
CA ALA A 4 -8.09 -2.22 -10.41
C ALA A 4 -7.72 -2.53 -8.96
N THR A 5 -8.49 -3.40 -8.28
CA THR A 5 -8.16 -3.87 -6.93
C THR A 5 -6.86 -4.66 -6.91
N ILE A 6 -6.61 -5.53 -7.91
CA ILE A 6 -5.36 -6.30 -8.02
C ILE A 6 -4.16 -5.37 -8.22
N ILE A 7 -4.25 -4.43 -9.16
CA ILE A 7 -3.18 -3.46 -9.43
C ILE A 7 -2.90 -2.63 -8.15
N SER A 8 -3.94 -2.12 -7.50
CA SER A 8 -3.81 -1.34 -6.26
C SER A 8 -3.16 -2.14 -5.12
N SER A 9 -3.54 -3.41 -4.96
CA SER A 9 -2.92 -4.31 -3.98
C SER A 9 -1.44 -4.58 -4.27
N ILE A 10 -1.08 -4.79 -5.55
CA ILE A 10 0.33 -5.00 -5.95
C ILE A 10 1.15 -3.76 -5.64
N ILE A 11 0.66 -2.57 -6.00
CA ILE A 11 1.33 -1.29 -5.72
C ILE A 11 1.50 -1.11 -4.20
N THR A 12 0.45 -1.33 -3.41
CA THR A 12 0.51 -1.25 -1.95
C THR A 12 1.56 -2.19 -1.36
N LEU A 13 1.64 -3.43 -1.87
CA LEU A 13 2.63 -4.42 -1.43
C LEU A 13 4.06 -3.95 -1.73
N LEU A 14 4.31 -3.42 -2.94
CA LEU A 14 5.62 -2.90 -3.34
C LEU A 14 6.04 -1.70 -2.47
N LEU A 15 5.11 -0.79 -2.17
CA LEU A 15 5.39 0.35 -1.30
C LEU A 15 5.66 -0.10 0.15
N LEU A 16 4.93 -1.09 0.67
CA LEU A 16 5.18 -1.68 1.99
C LEU A 16 6.58 -2.30 2.05
N LEU A 17 6.96 -3.10 1.06
CA LEU A 17 8.29 -3.71 0.99
C LEU A 17 9.39 -2.65 0.94
N SER A 18 9.22 -1.61 0.12
CA SER A 18 10.16 -0.49 0.06
C SER A 18 10.30 0.24 1.40
N THR A 19 9.17 0.50 2.08
CA THR A 19 9.15 1.14 3.40
C THR A 19 9.83 0.29 4.46
N MET A 20 9.63 -1.04 4.43
CA MET A 20 10.29 -1.99 5.34
C MET A 20 11.79 -2.06 5.10
N ILE A 21 12.23 -2.16 3.84
CA ILE A 21 13.66 -2.19 3.47
C ILE A 21 14.33 -0.89 3.93
N CYS A 22 13.73 0.28 3.66
CA CYS A 22 14.33 1.55 4.06
C CYS A 22 14.28 1.78 5.58
N GLY A 23 13.25 1.27 6.27
CA GLY A 23 13.17 1.30 7.74
C GLY A 23 14.23 0.42 8.39
N LEU A 24 14.47 -0.78 7.85
CA LEU A 24 15.57 -1.65 8.28
C LEU A 24 16.94 -1.03 7.97
N TRP A 25 17.07 -0.36 6.83
CA TRP A 25 18.28 0.36 6.44
C TRP A 25 18.59 1.50 7.42
N LEU A 26 17.60 2.33 7.77
CA LEU A 26 17.73 3.36 8.81
C LEU A 26 18.10 2.75 10.17
N LYS A 27 17.45 1.64 10.55
CA LYS A 27 17.73 0.95 11.81
C LYS A 27 19.16 0.40 11.88
N SER A 28 19.76 0.05 10.75
CA SER A 28 21.15 -0.45 10.68
C SER A 28 22.22 0.61 10.97
N GLY A 29 21.83 1.87 11.20
CA GLY A 29 22.75 2.97 11.49
C GLY A 29 23.40 3.58 10.25
N HIS A 30 23.02 3.13 9.05
CA HIS A 30 23.40 3.78 7.81
C HIS A 30 22.65 5.11 7.64
N SER A 31 23.30 6.06 6.96
CA SER A 31 22.73 7.36 6.57
C SER A 31 21.59 7.21 5.55
N GLY A 32 20.44 6.71 6.01
CA GLY A 32 19.20 6.68 5.24
C GLY A 32 18.45 8.01 5.37
N ASP A 33 17.66 8.35 4.35
CA ASP A 33 16.79 9.53 4.41
C ASP A 33 15.45 9.18 5.08
N ILE A 34 15.23 9.75 6.27
CA ILE A 34 13.98 9.60 7.03
C ILE A 34 12.80 10.18 6.25
N SER A 35 13.02 11.25 5.48
CA SER A 35 12.00 11.87 4.63
C SER A 35 11.52 10.88 3.56
N PHE A 36 12.44 10.10 3.00
CA PHE A 36 12.10 9.04 2.04
C PHE A 36 11.26 7.92 2.70
N HIS A 37 11.65 7.46 3.89
CA HIS A 37 10.86 6.49 4.65
C HIS A 37 9.44 7.00 4.94
N MET A 38 9.34 8.25 5.41
CA MET A 38 8.05 8.87 5.73
C MET A 38 7.17 9.01 4.48
N ASN A 39 7.73 9.45 3.36
CA ASN A 39 7.01 9.59 2.10
C ASN A 39 6.52 8.21 1.57
N CYS A 40 7.38 7.20 1.63
CA CYS A 40 7.02 5.84 1.21
C CYS A 40 5.91 5.26 2.11
N GLY A 41 6.02 5.45 3.42
CA GLY A 41 5.01 5.04 4.40
C GLY A 41 3.66 5.73 4.18
N ILE A 42 3.64 7.05 4.00
CA ILE A 42 2.40 7.82 3.74
C ILE A 42 1.76 7.37 2.43
N ALA A 43 2.54 7.24 1.36
CA ALA A 43 2.03 6.78 0.07
C ALA A 43 1.44 5.36 0.18
N SER A 44 2.08 4.48 0.96
CA SER A 44 1.60 3.13 1.21
C SER A 44 0.27 3.13 1.97
N LEU A 45 0.13 4.02 2.96
CA LEU A 45 -1.12 4.18 3.72
C LEU A 45 -2.27 4.65 2.82
N VAL A 46 -2.01 5.63 1.95
CA VAL A 46 -2.99 6.14 0.99
C VAL A 46 -3.45 5.05 0.01
N PHE A 47 -2.50 4.31 -0.57
CA PHE A 47 -2.84 3.19 -1.46
C PHE A 47 -3.58 2.07 -0.74
N CYS A 48 -3.28 1.81 0.54
CA CYS A 48 -4.00 0.86 1.35
C CYS A 48 -5.48 1.29 1.54
N CYS A 49 -5.74 2.56 1.87
CA CYS A 49 -7.10 3.08 1.97
C CYS A 49 -7.87 2.97 0.66
N ILE A 50 -7.25 3.33 -0.47
CA ILE A 50 -7.86 3.20 -1.80
C ILE A 50 -8.20 1.74 -2.10
N THR A 51 -7.27 0.83 -1.82
CA THR A 51 -7.47 -0.62 -2.01
C THR A 51 -8.62 -1.13 -1.15
N PHE A 52 -8.72 -0.68 0.10
CA PHE A 52 -9.80 -1.06 1.01
C PHE A 52 -11.17 -0.60 0.50
N ILE A 53 -11.28 0.65 0.02
CA ILE A 53 -12.50 1.18 -0.59
C ILE A 53 -12.89 0.38 -1.84
N LEU A 54 -11.93 0.10 -2.73
CA LEU A 54 -12.17 -0.71 -3.93
C LEU A 54 -12.65 -2.13 -3.59
N LEU A 55 -12.12 -2.69 -2.50
CA LEU A 55 -12.50 -4.03 -2.01
C LEU A 55 -13.92 -4.01 -1.43
N LEU A 56 -14.29 -2.99 -0.65
CA LEU A 56 -15.65 -2.80 -0.16
C LEU A 56 -16.66 -2.64 -1.30
N ILE A 57 -16.34 -1.82 -2.31
CA ILE A 57 -17.19 -1.65 -3.50
C ILE A 57 -17.35 -2.99 -4.22
N THR A 58 -16.27 -3.74 -4.41
CA THR A 58 -16.30 -5.06 -5.06
C THR A 58 -17.16 -6.05 -4.27
N PHE A 59 -17.04 -6.05 -2.94
CA PHE A 59 -17.81 -6.93 -2.06
C PHE A 59 -19.31 -6.58 -2.06
N HIS A 60 -19.63 -5.28 -2.00
CA HIS A 60 -21.01 -4.80 -2.06
C HIS A 60 -21.67 -5.10 -3.42
N HIS A 61 -20.90 -5.01 -4.51
CA HIS A 61 -21.37 -5.37 -5.84
C HIS A 61 -21.63 -6.88 -5.99
N GLN A 62 -20.78 -7.73 -5.41
CA GLN A 62 -21.01 -9.18 -5.34
C GLN A 62 -22.27 -9.53 -4.54
N LYS A 63 -22.57 -8.80 -3.46
CA LYS A 63 -23.77 -9.01 -2.63
C LYS A 63 -25.07 -8.61 -3.35
N LYS A 64 -25.03 -7.61 -4.24
CA LYS A 64 -26.20 -7.19 -5.04
C LYS A 64 -26.47 -8.04 -6.28
N GLY A 65 -25.48 -8.82 -6.75
CA GLY A 65 -25.59 -9.67 -7.94
C GLY A 65 -25.94 -11.14 -7.65
N LYS A 66 -26.26 -11.45 -6.39
CA LYS A 66 -26.80 -12.74 -5.90
C LYS A 66 -28.20 -12.49 -5.36
#